data_AF-A0A8S9PCM2-F1
#
_entry.id   AF-A0A8S9PCM2-F1
#
_cell.length_a   1.000
_cell.length_b   1.000
_cell.length_c   1.000
_cell.angle_alpha   90.00
_cell.angle_beta   90.00
_cell.angle_gamma   90.00
#
_symmetry.space_group_name_H-M   'P 1'
#
loop_
_entity.id
_entity.type
_entity.pdbx_description
1 polymer ?
#
loop_
_entity_poly.entity_id
_entity_poly.type
_entity_poly.pdbx_seq_one_letter_code
_entity_poly.pdbx_strand_id
1 'polypeptide(L)' 'MGRRKVEIKRIENKSSRQVTFCKRRNGLIEKARQLSVLCGSSVAVLIVSSTGKVYSSSSGDR' A
#
# COMPACT_ATOMS: atom_id res chain seq x y z
N MET A 1 14.83 16.44 -2.89
CA MET A 1 15.29 15.30 -3.71
C MET A 1 14.09 14.69 -4.42
N GLY A 2 14.09 14.65 -5.76
CA GLY A 2 12.96 14.15 -6.56
C GLY A 2 12.78 12.62 -6.54
N ARG A 3 11.74 12.13 -7.22
CA ARG A 3 11.44 10.70 -7.34
C ARG A 3 12.52 9.99 -8.16
N ARG A 4 13.23 9.03 -7.56
CA ARG A 4 14.19 8.16 -8.26
C ARG A 4 13.52 6.87 -8.73
N LYS A 5 13.89 6.38 -9.91
CA LYS A 5 13.50 5.06 -10.39
C LYS A 5 14.18 4.01 -9.51
N VAL A 6 13.43 2.98 -9.13
CA VAL A 6 13.90 1.84 -8.33
C VAL A 6 13.50 0.56 -9.05
N GLU A 7 14.40 -0.41 -9.07
CA GLU A 7 14.12 -1.75 -9.61
C GLU A 7 13.06 -2.46 -8.76
N ILE A 8 12.20 -3.26 -9.41
CA ILE A 8 11.19 -4.06 -8.72
C ILE A 8 11.85 -5.36 -8.22
N LYS A 9 12.59 -5.22 -7.13
CA LYS A 9 13.21 -6.30 -6.36
C LYS A 9 13.13 -6.01 -4.87
N ARG A 10 13.46 -7.00 -4.04
CA ARG A 10 13.51 -6.80 -2.58
C ARG A 10 14.54 -5.72 -2.24
N ILE A 11 14.14 -4.76 -1.40
CA ILE A 11 15.04 -3.72 -0.90
C ILE A 11 15.84 -4.30 0.26
N GLU A 12 17.17 -4.37 0.11
CA GLU A 12 18.06 -4.93 1.13
C GLU A 12 18.23 -4.00 2.33
N ASN A 13 18.40 -2.69 2.07
CA ASN A 13 18.52 -1.70 3.14
C ASN A 13 17.22 -1.62 3.96
N LYS A 14 17.32 -1.98 5.26
CA LYS A 14 16.17 -2.04 6.18
C LYS A 14 15.45 -0.69 6.30
N SER A 15 16.17 0.41 6.47
CA SER A 15 15.59 1.75 6.62
C SER A 15 14.85 2.20 5.35
N SER A 16 15.48 2.01 4.17
CA SER A 16 14.85 2.31 2.89
C SER A 16 13.63 1.42 2.62
N ARG A 17 13.68 0.14 3.02
CA ARG A 17 12.56 -0.79 2.91
C ARG A 17 11.39 -0.36 3.80
N GLN A 18 11.66 0.03 5.05
CA GLN A 18 10.64 0.50 5.99
C GLN A 18 9.94 1.76 5.47
N VAL A 19 10.71 2.76 5.04
CA VAL A 19 10.15 4.01 4.49
C VAL A 19 9.35 3.74 3.22
N THR A 20 9.86 2.87 2.34
CA THR A 20 9.17 2.48 1.10
C THR A 20 7.88 1.73 1.40
N PHE A 21 7.89 0.81 2.37
CA PHE A 21 6.70 0.10 2.82
C PHE A 21 5.64 1.09 3.30
N CYS A 22 5.98 2.01 4.21
CA CYS A 22 5.03 3.00 4.72
C CYS A 22 4.41 3.85 3.59
N LYS A 23 5.24 4.35 2.65
CA LYS A 23 4.77 5.18 1.55
C LYS A 23 3.90 4.40 0.55
N ARG A 24 4.32 3.20 0.14
CA ARG A 24 3.57 2.38 -0.83
C ARG A 24 2.28 1.83 -0.24
N ARG A 25 2.30 1.39 1.02
CA ARG A 25 1.11 0.94 1.75
C ARG A 25 0.04 2.03 1.77
N ASN A 26 0.41 3.25 2.15
CA ASN A 26 -0.52 4.38 2.20
C ASN A 26 -1.07 4.70 0.80
N GLY A 27 -0.20 4.73 -0.23
CA GLY A 27 -0.63 4.96 -1.61
C GLY A 27 -1.57 3.87 -2.15
N LEU A 28 -1.34 2.60 -1.79
CA LEU A 28 -2.19 1.48 -2.19
C LEU A 28 -3.57 1.55 -1.55
N ILE A 29 -3.64 1.83 -0.25
CA ILE A 29 -4.91 1.99 0.48
C ILE A 29 -5.72 3.13 -0.13
N GLU A 30 -5.08 4.27 -0.41
CA GLU A 30 -5.76 5.42 -1.01
C GLU A 30 -6.24 5.11 -2.43
N LYS A 31 -5.48 4.33 -3.21
CA LYS A 31 -5.92 3.89 -4.55
C LYS A 31 -7.10 2.93 -4.50
N ALA A 32 -7.12 2.00 -3.55
CA ALA A 32 -8.26 1.11 -3.34
C ALA A 32 -9.53 1.89 -2.96
N ARG A 33 -9.39 2.88 -2.07
CA ARG A 33 -10.49 3.79 -1.71
C ARG A 33 -11.00 4.58 -2.93
N GLN A 34 -10.10 5.16 -3.71
CA GLN A 34 -10.46 5.89 -4.95
C GLN A 34 -11.22 4.99 -5.92
N LEU A 35 -10.76 3.76 -6.13
CA LEU A 35 -11.42 2.79 -7.01
C LEU A 35 -12.84 2.45 -6.52
N SER A 36 -12.98 2.23 -5.21
CA SER A 36 -14.29 1.95 -4.61
C SER A 36 -15.26 3.11 -4.84
N VAL A 37 -14.85 4.35 -4.57
CA VAL A 37 -15.68 5.56 -4.75
C VAL A 37 -16.00 5.84 -6.22
N LEU A 38 -15.02 5.70 -7.13
CA LEU A 38 -15.21 6.06 -8.53
C LEU A 38 -16.06 5.04 -9.30
N CYS A 39 -15.99 3.77 -8.91
CA CYS A 39 -16.63 2.69 -9.65
C CYS A 39 -17.77 2.02 -8.88
N GLY A 40 -18.12 2.47 -7.67
CA GLY A 40 -19.12 1.83 -6.81
C GLY A 40 -18.80 0.37 -6.53
N SER A 41 -17.51 0.04 -6.38
CA SER A 41 -17.04 -1.34 -6.26
C SER A 41 -16.64 -1.69 -4.83
N SER A 42 -16.89 -2.94 -4.43
CA SER A 42 -16.38 -3.51 -3.20
C SER A 42 -14.90 -3.91 -3.37
N VAL A 43 -14.01 -3.27 -2.60
CA VAL A 43 -12.57 -3.45 -2.63
C VAL A 43 -12.05 -3.70 -1.22
N ALA A 44 -11.21 -4.71 -1.06
CA ALA A 44 -10.51 -5.02 0.19
C ALA A 44 -9.00 -5.13 -0.05
N VAL A 45 -8.21 -4.57 0.88
CA VAL A 45 -6.75 -4.62 0.88
C VAL A 45 -6.29 -5.20 2.22
N LEU A 46 -5.42 -6.21 2.15
CA LEU A 46 -4.77 -6.83 3.31
C LEU A 46 -3.25 -6.82 3.11
N ILE A 47 -2.52 -6.28 4.09
CA ILE A 47 -1.07 -6.14 4.04
C ILE A 47 -0.48 -6.61 5.36
N VAL A 48 0.40 -7.59 5.32
CA VAL A 48 1.15 -8.08 6.48
C VAL A 48 2.57 -7.54 6.42
N SER A 49 3.01 -6.85 7.47
CA SER A 49 4.40 -6.37 7.55
C SER A 49 5.36 -7.53 7.85
N SER A 50 6.65 -7.28 7.68
CA SER A 50 7.70 -8.22 8.11
C SER A 50 7.74 -8.45 9.64
N THR A 51 7.03 -7.63 10.42
CA THR A 51 6.88 -7.80 11.87
C THR A 51 5.58 -8.52 12.24
N GLY A 52 4.83 -9.04 11.26
CA GLY A 52 3.54 -9.70 11.47
C GLY A 52 2.36 -8.75 11.72
N LYS A 53 2.57 -7.42 11.65
CA LYS A 53 1.48 -6.47 11.85
C LYS A 53 0.58 -6.44 10.63
N VAL A 54 -0.71 -6.61 10.86
CA VAL A 54 -1.74 -6.57 9.82
C VAL A 54 -2.23 -5.14 9.63
N TYR A 55 -2.30 -4.72 8.38
CA TYR A 55 -2.96 -3.49 7.94
C TYR A 55 -4.05 -3.88 6.95
N SER A 56 -5.29 -3.47 7.23
CA SER A 56 -6.43 -3.73 6.37
C SER A 56 -7.21 -2.47 6.08
N SER A 57 -7.84 -2.44 4.92
CA SER A 57 -8.84 -1.46 4.53
C SER A 57 -9.87 -2.16 3.66
N SER A 58 -11.14 -1.93 3.94
CA SER A 58 -12.26 -2.42 3.14
C SER A 58 -13.16 -1.24 2.83
N SER A 59 -13.60 -1.13 1.58
CA SER A 59 -14.54 -0.12 1.13
C SER A 59 -15.48 -0.79 0.12
N GLY A 60 -16.77 -0.66 0.32
CA GLY A 60 -17.78 -1.28 -0.53
C GLY A 60 -19.16 -0.84 -0.08
N ASP A 61 -20.02 -0.58 -1.05
CA ASP A 61 -21.43 -0.33 -0.82
C ASP A 61 -22.12 -1.64 -0.41
N ARG A 62 -22.93 -1.55 0.64
CA ARG A 62 -23.84 -2.63 1.08
C ARG A 62 -24.97 -2.80 0.08
#